data_AF-A0A021WXH3-F1
#
_entry.id   AF-A0A021WXH3-F1
#
_cell.length_a   1.000
_cell.length_b   1.000
_cell.length_c   1.000
_cell.angle_alpha   90.00
_cell.angle_beta   90.00
_cell.angle_gamma   90.00
#
_symmetry.space_group_name_H-M   'P 1'
#
loop_
_entity.id
_entity.type
_entity.pdbx_description
1 polymer ?
#
loop_
_entity_poly.entity_id
_entity_poly.type
_entity_poly.pdbx_seq_one_letter_code
_entity_poly.pdbx_strand_id
1 'polypeptide(L)'
;MIDQIDDSRFGQAIRIADDGAGLADPRSLFSLGRSEWSKSLSLSEDAAGMGFFSLANRGAMIVAGQKGTDQAWAIAATPDAFHGKEPVTVDVGPEGHQRLTLIFPEKKGEHFTTAVRRAARFFPVPVIFNGEEMPSSDFLESADHIEEWRGIRIGIFWPGCLPLPR
;
A
#
# COMPACT_ATOMS: atom_id res chain seq x y z
N MET A 1 1.88 4.72 -7.67
CA MET A 1 1.15 4.42 -8.92
C MET A 1 0.27 3.19 -8.70
N ILE A 2 -0.96 3.21 -9.21
CA ILE A 2 -1.90 2.10 -9.17
C ILE A 2 -2.52 1.96 -10.57
N ASP A 3 -2.55 0.78 -11.15
CA ASP A 3 -3.12 0.54 -12.47
C ASP A 3 -3.97 -0.73 -12.51
N GLN A 4 -5.01 -0.71 -13.33
CA GLN A 4 -5.68 -1.92 -13.81
C GLN A 4 -4.99 -2.39 -15.09
N ILE A 5 -4.55 -3.64 -15.10
CA ILE A 5 -3.76 -4.22 -16.20
C ILE A 5 -4.31 -5.58 -16.60
N ASP A 6 -3.94 -6.04 -17.80
CA ASP A 6 -4.06 -7.44 -18.20
C ASP A 6 -2.70 -8.12 -17.98
N ASP A 7 -2.65 -9.00 -16.98
CA ASP A 7 -1.45 -9.70 -16.54
C ASP A 7 -1.48 -11.15 -17.01
N SER A 8 -0.36 -11.65 -17.55
CA SER A 8 -0.30 -13.01 -18.09
C SER A 8 -0.53 -14.12 -17.06
N ARG A 9 -0.38 -13.83 -15.75
CA ARG A 9 -0.57 -14.80 -14.67
C ARG A 9 -1.99 -14.78 -14.11
N PHE A 10 -2.61 -13.60 -14.08
CA PHE A 10 -3.87 -13.37 -13.37
C PHE A 10 -5.04 -12.97 -14.28
N GLY A 11 -4.79 -12.68 -15.56
CA GLY A 11 -5.74 -11.97 -16.42
C GLY A 11 -5.90 -10.53 -15.92
N GLN A 12 -7.15 -10.07 -15.78
CA GLN A 12 -7.41 -8.76 -15.18
C GLN A 12 -6.84 -8.68 -13.75
N ALA A 13 -5.95 -7.72 -13.55
CA ALA A 13 -5.17 -7.57 -12.33
C ALA A 13 -4.99 -6.11 -11.94
N ILE A 14 -4.72 -5.92 -10.66
CA ILE A 14 -4.33 -4.64 -10.10
C ILE A 14 -2.82 -4.65 -9.90
N ARG A 15 -2.16 -3.60 -10.39
CA ARG A 15 -0.75 -3.30 -10.11
C ARG A 15 -0.67 -2.10 -9.18
N ILE A 16 0.10 -2.21 -8.10
CA ILE A 16 0.49 -1.12 -7.22
C ILE A 16 2.00 -1.02 -7.27
N ALA A 17 2.55 0.16 -7.53
CA ALA A 17 3.97 0.42 -7.52
C ALA A 17 4.27 1.69 -6.73
N ASP A 18 5.23 1.62 -5.82
CA ASP A 18 5.79 2.79 -5.14
C ASP A 18 7.06 3.28 -5.83
N ASP A 19 7.67 4.32 -5.27
CA ASP A 19 9.00 4.84 -5.58
C ASP A 19 9.90 4.79 -4.33
N GLY A 20 9.63 3.85 -3.43
CA GLY A 20 10.37 3.65 -2.19
C GLY A 20 11.72 2.96 -2.42
N ALA A 21 12.46 2.78 -1.32
CA ALA A 21 13.82 2.23 -1.34
C ALA A 21 13.91 0.69 -1.52
N GLY A 22 12.82 0.04 -1.88
CA GLY A 22 12.72 -1.42 -1.98
C GLY A 22 12.78 -2.12 -0.61
N LEU A 23 13.20 -3.38 -0.62
CA LEU A 23 13.27 -4.25 0.56
C LEU A 23 14.71 -4.61 0.89
N ALA A 24 15.03 -4.72 2.19
CA ALA A 24 16.31 -5.28 2.63
C ALA A 24 16.29 -6.81 2.71
N ASP A 25 15.12 -7.39 2.99
CA ASP A 25 14.89 -8.82 3.12
C ASP A 25 13.45 -9.17 2.72
N PRO A 26 13.21 -10.09 1.77
CA PRO A 26 11.87 -10.48 1.34
C PRO A 26 11.03 -11.11 2.47
N ARG A 27 11.65 -11.67 3.52
CA ARG A 27 10.96 -12.25 4.68
C ARG A 27 10.18 -11.21 5.49
N SER A 28 10.56 -9.93 5.39
CA SER A 28 9.86 -8.83 6.07
C SER A 28 8.38 -8.73 5.67
N LEU A 29 8.02 -9.08 4.42
CA LEU A 29 6.64 -9.06 3.93
C LEU A 29 5.73 -10.07 4.63
N PHE A 30 6.28 -11.20 5.08
CA PHE A 30 5.52 -12.32 5.65
C PHE A 30 5.67 -12.42 7.17
N SER A 31 6.39 -11.48 7.79
CA SER A 31 6.57 -11.44 9.23
C SER A 31 5.44 -10.65 9.89
N LEU A 32 4.47 -11.34 10.46
CA LEU A 32 3.40 -10.72 11.26
C LEU A 32 4.01 -9.93 12.43
N GLY A 33 3.64 -8.65 12.57
CA GLY A 33 4.04 -7.81 13.71
C GLY A 33 5.51 -7.35 13.70
N ARG A 34 6.25 -7.52 12.60
CA ARG A 34 7.56 -6.86 12.38
C ARG A 34 7.46 -5.89 11.22
N SER A 35 6.97 -4.68 11.48
CA SER A 35 7.21 -3.56 10.57
C SER A 35 8.71 -3.21 10.65
N GLU A 36 9.43 -3.26 9.52
CA GLU A 36 10.80 -2.71 9.39
C GLU A 36 10.82 -1.16 9.45
N TRP A 37 9.67 -0.56 9.79
CA TRP A 37 9.54 0.86 10.03
C TRP A 37 10.34 1.21 11.27
N SER A 38 11.01 2.36 11.24
CA SER A 38 11.65 2.87 12.45
C SER A 38 10.62 2.93 13.58
N LYS A 39 11.05 2.69 14.83
CA LYS A 39 10.14 2.78 15.99
C LYS A 39 9.33 4.09 15.99
N SER A 40 9.90 5.19 15.50
CA SER A 40 9.22 6.47 15.34
C SER A 40 8.04 6.43 14.35
N LEU A 41 8.21 5.77 13.20
CA LEU A 41 7.19 5.69 12.15
C LEU A 41 6.11 4.64 12.48
N SER A 42 6.51 3.53 13.12
CA SER A 42 5.54 2.51 13.58
C SER A 42 4.65 3.01 14.72
N LEU A 43 5.14 3.91 15.58
CA LEU A 43 4.35 4.54 16.65
C LEU A 43 3.43 5.65 16.13
N SER A 44 3.79 6.35 15.06
CA SER A 44 2.96 7.42 14.51
C SER A 44 1.78 6.91 13.68
N GLU A 45 1.92 5.77 13.01
CA GLU A 45 0.89 5.25 12.10
C GLU A 45 0.07 4.07 12.67
N ASP A 46 0.41 3.57 13.86
CA ASP A 46 -0.26 2.43 14.53
C ASP A 46 -0.52 1.24 13.58
N ALA A 47 0.44 0.98 12.69
CA ALA A 47 0.29 -0.03 11.66
C ALA A 47 0.52 -1.42 12.25
N ALA A 48 -0.56 -2.18 12.46
CA ALA A 48 -0.49 -3.57 12.93
C ALA A 48 0.24 -4.54 11.96
N GLY A 49 0.64 -4.08 10.77
CA GLY A 49 1.34 -4.89 9.76
C GLY A 49 0.45 -5.91 9.04
N MET A 50 -0.88 -5.76 9.14
CA MET A 50 -1.85 -6.73 8.62
C MET A 50 -2.35 -6.45 7.20
N GLY A 51 -2.13 -5.23 6.68
CA GLY A 51 -2.70 -4.80 5.40
C GLY A 51 -2.31 -5.69 4.21
N PHE A 52 -1.07 -6.16 4.19
CA PHE A 52 -0.57 -7.07 3.14
C PHE A 52 -1.30 -8.42 3.14
N PHE A 53 -1.67 -8.94 4.31
CA PHE A 53 -2.37 -10.21 4.45
C PHE A 53 -3.84 -10.17 3.97
N SER A 54 -4.38 -9.00 3.65
CA SER A 54 -5.68 -8.89 2.94
C SER A 54 -5.67 -9.61 1.58
N LEU A 55 -4.48 -9.89 1.04
CA LEU A 55 -4.26 -10.62 -0.20
C LEU A 55 -4.16 -12.14 -0.01
N ALA A 56 -4.20 -12.66 1.22
CA ALA A 56 -3.98 -14.09 1.49
C ALA A 56 -4.92 -15.03 0.73
N ASN A 57 -6.17 -14.60 0.48
CA ASN A 57 -7.14 -15.37 -0.30
C ASN A 57 -7.12 -15.08 -1.82
N ARG A 58 -6.26 -14.17 -2.27
CA ARG A 58 -6.12 -13.79 -3.69
C ARG A 58 -4.81 -14.30 -4.28
N GLY A 59 -3.76 -14.28 -3.47
CA GLY A 59 -2.39 -14.36 -3.92
C GLY A 59 -1.93 -13.05 -4.56
N ALA A 60 -0.62 -12.93 -4.72
CA ALA A 60 0.02 -11.81 -5.36
C ALA A 60 1.38 -12.19 -5.94
N MET A 61 1.79 -11.46 -6.97
CA MET A 61 3.19 -11.34 -7.37
C MET A 61 3.76 -10.07 -6.76
N ILE A 62 4.95 -10.16 -6.16
CA ILE A 62 5.72 -9.02 -5.70
C ILE A 62 7.02 -8.96 -6.49
N VAL A 63 7.36 -7.78 -6.98
CA VAL A 63 8.70 -7.46 -7.47
C VAL A 63 9.26 -6.40 -6.56
N ALA A 64 10.40 -6.64 -5.94
CA ALA A 64 10.98 -5.72 -4.98
C ALA A 64 12.47 -5.52 -5.26
N GLY A 65 12.89 -4.27 -5.42
CA GLY A 65 14.29 -3.93 -5.46
C GLY A 65 15.00 -4.30 -4.17
N GLN A 66 16.24 -4.78 -4.28
CA GLN A 66 17.09 -5.07 -3.15
C GLN A 66 17.75 -3.78 -2.69
N LYS A 67 17.47 -3.37 -1.45
CA LYS A 67 17.93 -2.10 -0.91
C LYS A 67 19.46 -2.01 -0.93
N GLY A 68 19.97 -1.00 -1.62
CA GLY A 68 21.42 -0.75 -1.74
C GLY A 68 22.13 -1.58 -2.81
N THR A 69 21.39 -2.27 -3.69
CA THR A 69 21.95 -2.96 -4.86
C THR A 69 21.10 -2.69 -6.12
N ASP A 70 21.60 -3.10 -7.29
CA ASP A 70 20.86 -3.00 -8.56
C ASP A 70 20.05 -4.27 -8.90
N GLN A 71 19.92 -5.18 -7.93
CA GLN A 71 19.17 -6.43 -8.08
C GLN A 71 17.74 -6.28 -7.58
N ALA A 72 16.88 -7.21 -7.99
CA ALA A 72 15.50 -7.31 -7.51
C ALA A 72 15.16 -8.76 -7.15
N TRP A 73 14.11 -8.93 -6.37
CA TRP A 73 13.43 -10.21 -6.15
C TRP A 73 12.12 -10.25 -6.91
N ALA A 74 11.80 -11.42 -7.43
CA ALA A 74 10.49 -11.80 -7.93
C ALA A 74 9.89 -12.83 -6.95
N ILE A 75 8.81 -12.47 -6.28
CA ILE A 75 8.22 -13.25 -5.19
C ILE A 75 6.81 -13.66 -5.60
N ALA A 76 6.57 -14.96 -5.67
CA ALA A 76 5.24 -15.53 -5.91
C ALA A 76 4.61 -15.93 -4.58
N ALA A 77 3.60 -15.17 -4.16
CA ALA A 77 2.84 -15.41 -2.93
C ALA A 77 1.46 -15.94 -3.31
N THR A 78 1.34 -17.23 -3.55
CA THR A 78 0.05 -17.87 -3.83
C THR A 78 -0.85 -17.85 -2.59
N PRO A 79 -2.16 -18.08 -2.72
CA PRO A 79 -3.01 -18.24 -1.54
C PRO A 79 -2.52 -19.32 -0.58
N ASP A 80 -2.03 -20.45 -1.09
CA ASP A 80 -1.54 -21.54 -0.26
C ASP A 80 -0.21 -21.19 0.43
N ALA A 81 0.66 -20.41 -0.23
CA ALA A 81 1.88 -19.88 0.37
C ALA A 81 1.58 -18.89 1.50
N PHE A 82 0.61 -18.00 1.32
CA PHE A 82 0.14 -17.10 2.39
C PHE A 82 -0.39 -17.85 3.62
N HIS A 83 -1.05 -19.00 3.42
CA HIS A 83 -1.55 -19.85 4.50
C HIS A 83 -0.51 -20.84 5.04
N GLY A 84 0.73 -20.78 4.55
CA GLY A 84 1.83 -21.65 4.98
C GLY A 84 1.69 -23.11 4.57
N LYS A 85 0.83 -23.43 3.58
CA LYS A 85 0.68 -24.79 3.05
C LYS A 85 1.80 -25.16 2.09
N GLU A 86 2.42 -24.16 1.46
CA GLU A 86 3.61 -24.30 0.64
C GLU A 86 4.62 -23.18 0.92
N PRO A 87 5.91 -23.36 0.62
CA PRO A 87 6.89 -22.28 0.73
C PRO A 87 6.60 -21.13 -0.23
N VAL A 88 6.90 -19.90 0.19
CA VAL A 88 6.92 -18.74 -0.71
C VAL A 88 8.12 -18.86 -1.66
N THR A 89 7.87 -18.79 -2.97
CA THR A 89 8.93 -18.80 -3.98
C THR A 89 9.56 -17.41 -4.12
N VAL A 90 10.89 -17.34 -4.09
CA VAL A 90 11.67 -16.12 -4.29
C VAL A 90 12.71 -16.39 -5.38
N ASP A 91 12.54 -15.73 -6.51
CA ASP A 91 13.41 -15.79 -7.68
C ASP A 91 14.15 -14.47 -7.92
N VAL A 92 15.09 -14.49 -8.85
CA VAL A 92 15.75 -13.29 -9.35
C VAL A 92 14.73 -12.43 -10.11
N GLY A 93 14.59 -11.18 -9.69
CA GLY A 93 13.71 -10.21 -10.31
C GLY A 93 14.33 -9.55 -11.55
N PRO A 94 13.55 -8.69 -12.24
CA PRO A 94 14.04 -7.93 -13.39
C PRO A 94 15.16 -6.97 -12.99
N GLU A 95 16.18 -6.84 -13.86
CA GLU A 95 17.29 -5.90 -13.68
C GLU A 95 16.80 -4.45 -13.61
N GLY A 96 17.45 -3.64 -12.78
CA GLY A 96 17.16 -2.21 -12.64
C GLY A 96 15.83 -1.89 -11.93
N HIS A 97 15.13 -2.88 -11.39
CA HIS A 97 13.92 -2.65 -10.60
C HIS A 97 14.25 -2.31 -9.16
N GLN A 98 14.21 -1.03 -8.79
CA GLN A 98 14.65 -0.56 -7.46
C GLN A 98 13.51 -0.39 -6.43
N ARG A 99 12.25 -0.42 -6.88
CA ARG A 99 11.05 -0.12 -6.09
C ARG A 99 10.29 -1.38 -5.70
N LEU A 100 9.17 -1.22 -4.98
CA LEU A 100 8.22 -2.31 -4.76
C LEU A 100 7.07 -2.19 -5.77
N THR A 101 6.79 -3.30 -6.44
CA THR A 101 5.62 -3.50 -7.29
C THR A 101 4.87 -4.73 -6.82
N LEU A 102 3.58 -4.57 -6.56
CA LEU A 102 2.64 -5.61 -6.17
C LEU A 102 1.62 -5.79 -7.28
N ILE A 103 1.36 -7.03 -7.68
CA ILE A 103 0.36 -7.38 -8.70
C ILE A 103 -0.54 -8.48 -8.15
N PHE A 104 -1.85 -8.31 -8.19
CA PHE A 104 -2.81 -9.30 -7.69
C PHE A 104 -4.08 -9.33 -8.55
N PRO A 105 -4.81 -10.45 -8.59
CA PRO A 105 -6.00 -10.57 -9.43
C PRO A 105 -7.11 -9.61 -8.99
N GLU A 106 -7.75 -8.97 -9.98
CA GLU A 106 -8.97 -8.20 -9.78
C GLU A 106 -10.16 -9.16 -9.65
N LYS A 107 -11.09 -8.89 -8.72
CA LYS A 107 -12.32 -9.67 -8.64
C LYS A 107 -13.46 -8.96 -9.35
N LYS A 108 -14.25 -9.73 -10.11
CA LYS A 108 -15.47 -9.23 -10.75
C LYS A 108 -16.41 -8.62 -9.72
N GLY A 109 -16.93 -7.44 -10.02
CA GLY A 109 -17.86 -6.70 -9.17
C GLY A 109 -17.18 -5.81 -8.12
N GLU A 110 -15.85 -5.75 -8.07
CA GLU A 110 -15.16 -4.80 -7.21
C GLU A 110 -15.18 -3.38 -7.80
N HIS A 111 -15.62 -2.42 -7.01
CA HIS A 111 -15.56 -1.00 -7.37
C HIS A 111 -14.18 -0.43 -7.03
N PHE A 112 -13.14 -0.92 -7.72
CA PHE A 112 -11.76 -0.62 -7.38
C PHE A 112 -11.44 0.87 -7.44
N THR A 113 -11.94 1.59 -8.44
CA THR A 113 -11.82 3.06 -8.55
C THR A 113 -12.33 3.79 -7.30
N THR A 114 -13.48 3.37 -6.76
CA THR A 114 -14.04 3.95 -5.53
C THR A 114 -13.15 3.65 -4.32
N ALA A 115 -12.60 2.44 -4.24
CA ALA A 115 -11.69 2.06 -3.17
C ALA A 115 -10.39 2.89 -3.22
N VAL A 116 -9.78 3.03 -4.40
CA VAL A 116 -8.57 3.85 -4.60
C VAL A 116 -8.83 5.30 -4.24
N ARG A 117 -9.93 5.89 -4.71
CA ARG A 117 -10.30 7.28 -4.38
C ARG A 117 -10.46 7.49 -2.86
N ARG A 118 -11.08 6.53 -2.16
CA ARG A 118 -11.24 6.60 -0.70
C ARG A 118 -9.90 6.48 0.02
N ALA A 119 -9.04 5.56 -0.41
CA ALA A 119 -7.72 5.34 0.18
C ALA A 119 -6.78 6.52 -0.06
N ALA A 120 -6.80 7.10 -1.27
CA ALA A 120 -5.95 8.22 -1.66
C ALA A 120 -6.31 9.54 -0.95
N ARG A 121 -7.58 9.72 -0.54
CA ARG A 121 -8.12 11.00 -0.08
C ARG A 121 -7.26 11.68 0.99
N PHE A 122 -6.73 10.93 1.95
CA PHE A 122 -5.93 11.49 3.04
C PHE A 122 -4.52 10.91 3.07
N PHE A 123 -4.10 10.27 1.97
CA PHE A 123 -2.78 9.65 1.88
C PHE A 123 -1.72 10.75 1.72
N PRO A 124 -0.60 10.70 2.46
CA PRO A 124 0.34 11.82 2.55
C PRO A 124 1.21 11.99 1.29
N VAL A 125 1.11 11.08 0.32
CA VAL A 125 1.83 11.17 -0.97
C VAL A 125 0.86 11.08 -2.15
N PRO A 126 1.18 11.71 -3.30
CA PRO A 126 0.35 11.66 -4.49
C PRO A 126 0.06 10.22 -4.95
N VAL A 127 -1.21 9.93 -5.24
CA VAL A 127 -1.64 8.64 -5.78
C VAL A 127 -2.07 8.82 -7.22
N ILE A 128 -1.33 8.23 -8.15
CA ILE A 128 -1.68 8.16 -9.58
C ILE A 128 -2.42 6.86 -9.82
N PHE A 129 -3.66 6.91 -10.31
CA PHE A 129 -4.48 5.77 -10.68
C PHE A 129 -4.81 5.78 -12.18
N ASN A 130 -4.41 4.75 -12.92
CA ASN A 130 -4.59 4.64 -14.37
C ASN A 130 -4.09 5.90 -15.12
N GLY A 131 -2.99 6.49 -14.66
CA GLY A 131 -2.41 7.71 -15.22
C GLY A 131 -3.02 9.03 -14.75
N GLU A 132 -4.12 9.01 -13.99
CA GLU A 132 -4.75 10.21 -13.43
C GLU A 132 -4.39 10.39 -11.95
N GLU A 133 -4.02 11.60 -11.55
CA GLU A 133 -3.79 11.91 -10.13
C GLU A 133 -5.13 11.93 -9.38
N MET A 134 -5.19 11.18 -8.28
CA MET A 134 -6.39 11.07 -7.45
C MET A 134 -6.54 12.29 -6.55
N PRO A 135 -7.79 12.79 -6.36
CA PRO A 135 -8.04 13.87 -5.43
C PRO A 135 -7.59 13.52 -4.02
N SER A 136 -6.81 14.40 -3.41
CA SER A 136 -6.43 14.36 -2.01
C SER A 136 -6.92 15.60 -1.27
N SER A 137 -7.10 15.47 0.03
CA SER A 137 -7.52 16.48 0.99
C SER A 137 -6.64 16.37 2.23
N ASP A 138 -6.47 17.47 2.94
CA ASP A 138 -5.92 17.39 4.30
C ASP A 138 -6.97 16.74 5.22
N PHE A 139 -6.53 15.80 6.07
CA PHE A 139 -7.41 15.14 7.04
C PHE A 139 -8.12 16.14 7.97
N LEU A 140 -7.46 17.26 8.28
CA LEU A 140 -7.99 18.31 9.16
C LEU A 140 -8.52 19.53 8.39
N GLU A 141 -8.71 19.44 7.07
CA GLU A 141 -9.15 20.56 6.22
C GLU A 141 -10.41 21.25 6.74
N SER A 142 -11.33 20.48 7.34
CA SER A 142 -12.61 20.98 7.86
C SER A 142 -12.61 21.30 9.35
N ALA A 143 -11.47 21.28 10.03
CA ALA A 143 -11.41 21.63 11.45
C ALA A 143 -11.57 23.14 11.66
N ASP A 144 -12.35 23.56 12.66
CA ASP A 144 -12.51 24.98 12.99
C ASP A 144 -11.21 25.60 13.52
N HIS A 145 -10.40 24.77 14.18
CA HIS A 145 -9.07 25.12 14.65
C HIS A 145 -8.14 23.91 14.56
N ILE A 146 -6.87 24.15 14.23
CA ILE A 146 -5.84 23.12 14.21
C ILE A 146 -4.75 23.55 15.19
N GLU A 147 -4.55 22.76 16.23
CA GLU A 147 -3.45 22.93 17.19
C GLU A 147 -2.32 21.96 16.86
N GLU A 148 -1.09 22.46 16.81
CA GLU A 148 0.11 21.62 16.71
C GLU A 148 0.73 21.41 18.09
N TRP A 149 0.79 20.15 18.53
CA TRP A 149 1.39 19.80 19.81
C TRP A 149 2.31 18.60 19.67
N ARG A 150 3.60 18.81 19.95
CA ARG A 150 4.66 17.77 19.86
C ARG A 150 4.71 17.03 18.52
N GLY A 151 4.43 17.74 17.42
CA GLY A 151 4.42 17.18 16.06
C GLY A 151 3.13 16.44 15.68
N ILE A 152 2.13 16.42 16.56
CA ILE A 152 0.79 15.93 16.26
C ILE A 152 -0.10 17.13 15.92
N ARG A 153 -0.91 16.99 14.88
CA ARG A 153 -1.95 17.96 14.53
C ARG A 153 -3.28 17.52 15.13
N ILE A 154 -3.91 18.40 15.91
CA ILE A 154 -5.18 18.14 16.59
C ILE A 154 -6.22 19.09 15.99
N GLY A 155 -7.21 18.54 15.29
CA GLY A 155 -8.35 19.31 14.79
C GLY A 155 -9.44 19.45 15.85
N ILE A 156 -9.82 20.68 16.17
CA ILE A 156 -10.94 21.01 17.05
C ILE A 156 -12.15 21.32 16.18
N PHE A 157 -13.26 20.66 16.48
CA PHE A 157 -14.56 20.86 15.83
C PHE A 157 -15.56 21.36 16.88
N TRP A 158 -16.10 22.56 16.69
CA TRP A 158 -17.09 23.11 17.61
C TRP A 158 -18.49 22.65 17.23
N PRO A 159 -19.31 22.14 18.19
CA PRO A 159 -20.69 21.78 17.90
C PRO A 159 -21.49 23.04 17.55
N GLY A 160 -21.79 23.21 16.25
CA GLY A 160 -22.49 24.37 15.70
C GLY A 160 -22.02 24.79 14.30
N CYS A 161 -20.85 24.30 13.85
CA CYS A 161 -20.22 24.68 12.57
C CYS A 161 -20.03 23.50 11.59
N LEU A 162 -20.81 22.42 11.73
CA LEU A 162 -20.82 21.37 10.70
C LEU A 162 -21.61 21.88 9.47
N PRO A 163 -21.02 22.02 8.28
CA PRO A 163 -21.81 22.17 7.07
C PRO A 163 -22.68 20.91 6.89
N LEU A 164 -23.97 21.11 6.66
CA LEU A 164 -24.89 20.02 6.32
C LEU A 164 -24.32 19.23 5.12
N PRO A 165 -24.38 17.89 5.14
CA PRO A 165 -23.92 17.09 4.02
C PRO A 165 -24.74 17.46 2.77
N ARG A 166 -24.06 17.78 1.66
CA ARG A 166 -24.65 17.80 0.31
C ARG A 166 -24.38 16.48 -0.37
#